data_AF-A0A9D8GSY8-F1
#
_entry.id   AF-A0A9D8GSY8-F1
#
_cell.length_a   1.000
_cell.length_b   1.000
_cell.length_c   1.000
_cell.angle_alpha   90.00
_cell.angle_beta   90.00
_cell.angle_gamma   90.00
#
_symmetry.space_group_name_H-M   'P 1'
#
loop_
_entity.id
_entity.type
_entity.pdbx_description
1 polymer ?
#
loop_
_entity_poly.entity_id
_entity_poly.type
_entity_poly.pdbx_seq_one_letter_code
_entity_poly.pdbx_strand_id
1 'polypeptide(L)'
;MLRRQGMKRIVDRVAGSTDTFVELMVLYATLLSIAAGLYSFFEGQPLGDALWWAASTATTVGYGDVAPTTTGGRIVAIALMHLVPLFIGPLVVARILTALVKDQN
;
A
#
# COMPACT_ATOMS: atom_id res chain seq x y z
N MET A 1 27.18 -23.80 17.61
CA MET A 1 26.28 -22.82 18.28
C MET A 1 26.53 -21.36 17.88
N LEU A 2 27.77 -20.92 17.59
CA LEU A 2 28.12 -19.51 17.27
C LEU A 2 27.60 -18.96 15.92
N ARG A 3 27.28 -19.83 14.95
CA ARG A 3 26.81 -19.42 13.61
C ARG A 3 25.41 -18.78 13.58
N ARG A 4 24.56 -19.08 14.59
CA ARG A 4 23.18 -18.55 14.68
C ARG A 4 23.13 -17.09 15.17
N GLN A 5 24.11 -16.64 15.95
CA GLN A 5 24.13 -15.29 16.52
C GLN A 5 24.51 -14.21 15.50
N GLY A 6 25.40 -14.52 14.55
CA GLY A 6 25.77 -13.59 13.48
C GLY A 6 24.61 -13.31 12.53
N MET A 7 23.83 -14.33 12.18
CA MET A 7 22.65 -14.19 11.31
C MET A 7 21.54 -13.35 11.96
N LYS A 8 21.27 -13.59 13.26
CA LYS A 8 20.29 -12.78 14.02
C LYS A 8 20.66 -11.30 14.00
N ARG A 9 21.92 -10.94 14.28
CA ARG A 9 22.36 -9.53 14.27
C ARG A 9 22.25 -8.84 12.91
N ILE A 10 22.28 -9.58 11.80
CA ILE A 10 22.11 -9.03 10.45
C ILE A 10 20.62 -8.84 10.16
N VAL A 11 19.80 -9.84 10.48
CA VAL A 11 18.33 -9.78 10.36
C VAL A 11 17.77 -8.66 11.24
N ASP A 12 18.25 -8.52 12.46
CA ASP A 12 17.83 -7.47 13.40
C ASP A 12 18.29 -6.07 12.96
N ARG A 13 19.38 -5.95 12.18
CA ARG A 13 19.83 -4.67 11.60
C ARG A 13 19.03 -4.26 10.37
N VAL A 14 18.63 -5.24 9.55
CA VAL A 14 17.72 -5.04 8.41
C VAL A 14 16.29 -4.74 8.91
N ALA A 15 15.86 -5.41 9.98
CA ALA A 15 14.56 -5.19 10.61
C ALA A 15 14.51 -3.93 11.50
N GLY A 16 15.66 -3.44 11.97
CA GLY A 16 15.78 -2.32 12.90
C GLY A 16 15.98 -0.94 12.26
N SER A 17 16.02 -0.85 10.93
CA SER A 17 16.34 0.39 10.21
C SER A 17 15.12 1.22 9.80
N THR A 18 13.90 0.70 9.94
CA THR A 18 12.73 1.36 9.40
C THR A 18 11.53 1.28 10.30
N ASP A 19 10.91 2.45 10.51
CA ASP A 19 9.59 2.56 11.10
C ASP A 19 8.60 1.88 10.15
N THR A 20 8.34 0.59 10.36
CA THR A 20 7.50 -0.22 9.47
C THR A 20 6.13 0.41 9.22
N PHE A 21 5.64 1.23 10.17
CA PHE A 21 4.43 2.02 9.96
C PHE A 21 4.61 3.11 8.89
N VAL A 22 5.67 3.92 8.99
CA VAL A 22 6.00 4.96 8.01
C VAL A 22 6.30 4.33 6.65
N GLU A 23 7.02 3.21 6.60
CA GLU A 23 7.23 2.46 5.35
C GLU A 23 5.92 2.05 4.68
N LEU A 24 4.95 1.52 5.45
CA LEU A 24 3.65 1.12 4.91
C LEU A 24 2.87 2.34 4.38
N MET A 25 2.97 3.49 5.05
CA MET A 25 2.36 4.74 4.57
C MET A 25 3.03 5.25 3.28
N VAL A 26 4.35 5.19 3.20
CA VAL A 26 5.11 5.56 1.99
C VAL A 26 4.80 4.59 0.84
N LEU A 27 4.72 3.28 1.12
CA LEU A 27 4.35 2.26 0.14
C LEU A 27 2.93 2.52 -0.38
N TYR A 28 1.98 2.82 0.51
CA TYR A 28 0.60 3.15 0.14
C TYR A 28 0.54 4.40 -0.74
N ALA A 29 1.21 5.49 -0.35
CA ALA A 29 1.25 6.73 -1.14
C ALA A 29 1.92 6.52 -2.51
N THR A 30 2.98 5.70 -2.56
CA THR A 30 3.66 5.34 -3.82
C THR A 30 2.73 4.53 -4.72
N LEU A 31 2.01 3.55 -4.16
CA LEU A 31 1.04 2.75 -4.90
C LEU A 31 -0.08 3.61 -5.48
N LEU A 32 -0.62 4.55 -4.71
CA LEU A 32 -1.63 5.51 -5.18
C LEU A 32 -1.11 6.38 -6.32
N SER A 33 0.12 6.88 -6.19
CA SER A 33 0.75 7.74 -7.21
C SER A 33 0.97 6.97 -8.52
N ILE A 34 1.42 5.72 -8.44
CA ILE A 34 1.60 4.84 -9.61
C ILE A 34 0.24 4.51 -10.25
N ALA A 35 -0.75 4.10 -9.45
CA ALA A 35 -2.07 3.76 -9.95
C ALA A 35 -2.75 4.95 -10.64
N ALA A 36 -2.65 6.15 -10.05
CA ALA A 36 -3.16 7.37 -10.64
C ALA A 36 -2.43 7.73 -11.94
N GLY A 37 -1.10 7.62 -11.98
CA GLY A 37 -0.32 7.85 -13.21
C GLY A 37 -0.71 6.89 -14.34
N LEU A 38 -0.84 5.60 -14.04
CA LEU A 38 -1.26 4.60 -15.00
C LEU A 38 -2.72 4.79 -15.45
N TYR A 39 -3.63 5.11 -14.53
CA TYR A 39 -5.02 5.41 -14.85
C TYR A 39 -5.13 6.62 -15.76
N SER A 40 -4.44 7.72 -15.42
CA SER A 40 -4.41 8.94 -16.24
C SER A 40 -3.86 8.65 -17.64
N PHE A 41 -2.81 7.82 -17.74
CA PHE A 41 -2.24 7.42 -19.04
C PHE A 41 -3.22 6.59 -19.89
N PHE A 42 -3.92 5.62 -19.31
CA PHE A 42 -4.84 4.75 -20.07
C PHE A 42 -6.19 5.40 -20.37
N GLU A 43 -6.73 6.19 -19.44
CA GLU A 43 -8.08 6.79 -19.56
C GLU A 43 -8.04 8.23 -20.09
N GLY A 44 -6.86 8.86 -20.19
CA GLY A 44 -6.72 10.25 -20.62
C GLY A 44 -7.30 11.27 -19.64
N GLN A 45 -7.55 10.87 -18.38
CA GLN A 45 -8.14 11.73 -17.36
C GLN A 45 -7.07 12.60 -16.67
N PRO A 46 -7.44 13.80 -16.18
CA PRO A 46 -6.55 14.64 -15.38
C PRO A 46 -5.98 13.90 -14.16
N LEU A 47 -4.75 14.25 -13.75
CA LEU A 47 -4.12 13.61 -12.58
C LEU A 47 -4.91 13.78 -11.28
N GLY A 48 -5.66 14.88 -11.13
CA GLY A 48 -6.54 15.09 -9.96
C GLY A 48 -7.63 14.02 -9.86
N ASP A 49 -8.34 13.79 -10.95
CA ASP A 49 -9.41 12.78 -11.02
C ASP A 49 -8.83 11.36 -10.93
N ALA A 50 -7.64 11.14 -11.48
CA ALA A 50 -6.93 9.87 -11.37
C ALA A 50 -6.50 9.55 -9.92
N LEU A 51 -6.02 10.56 -9.18
CA LEU A 51 -5.68 10.42 -7.76
C LEU A 51 -6.93 10.20 -6.91
N TRP A 52 -8.02 10.90 -7.21
CA TRP A 52 -9.32 10.70 -6.57
C TRP A 52 -9.86 9.27 -6.79
N TRP A 53 -9.80 8.79 -8.03
CA TRP A 53 -10.15 7.42 -8.38
C TRP A 53 -9.29 6.39 -7.63
N ALA A 54 -7.96 6.59 -7.64
CA ALA A 54 -7.04 5.69 -6.97
C ALA A 54 -7.31 5.64 -5.46
N ALA A 55 -7.52 6.80 -4.82
CA ALA A 55 -7.81 6.89 -3.40
C ALA A 55 -9.14 6.20 -3.03
N SER A 56 -10.23 6.54 -3.72
CA SER A 56 -11.56 5.97 -3.45
C SER A 56 -11.61 4.45 -3.72
N THR A 57 -10.88 3.96 -4.71
CA THR A 57 -10.75 2.52 -5.02
C THR A 57 -9.91 1.80 -3.97
N ALA A 58 -8.76 2.37 -3.59
CA ALA A 58 -7.86 1.78 -2.60
C ALA A 58 -8.51 1.67 -1.21
N THR A 59 -9.31 2.66 -0.81
CA THR A 59 -10.08 2.59 0.44
C THR A 59 -11.34 1.74 0.31
N THR A 60 -11.58 1.10 -0.84
CA THR A 60 -12.79 0.31 -1.13
C THR A 60 -14.11 1.08 -1.00
N VAL A 61 -14.06 2.42 -1.02
CA VAL A 61 -15.25 3.28 -0.94
C VAL A 61 -15.98 3.24 -2.29
N GLY A 62 -15.24 3.44 -3.38
CA GLY A 62 -15.73 3.25 -4.74
C GLY A 62 -16.99 4.04 -5.08
N TYR A 63 -16.95 5.38 -5.01
CA TYR A 63 -18.09 6.25 -5.32
C TYR A 63 -18.69 6.02 -6.72
N GLY A 64 -17.85 5.60 -7.68
CA GLY A 64 -18.29 5.24 -9.05
C GLY A 64 -18.53 6.43 -9.98
N ASP A 65 -18.21 7.64 -9.52
CA ASP A 65 -18.19 8.89 -10.30
C ASP A 65 -17.08 8.91 -11.35
N VAL A 66 -15.92 8.35 -11.00
CA VAL A 66 -14.79 8.13 -11.91
C VAL A 66 -14.47 6.64 -11.93
N ALA A 67 -14.40 6.04 -13.11
CA ALA A 67 -14.19 4.60 -13.28
C ALA A 67 -13.39 4.27 -14.55
N PRO A 68 -12.64 3.16 -14.57
CA PRO A 68 -11.86 2.76 -15.73
C PRO A 68 -12.76 2.14 -16.79
N THR A 69 -12.73 2.71 -17.99
CA THR A 69 -13.52 2.26 -19.13
C THR A 69 -12.68 1.45 -20.11
N THR A 70 -11.37 1.72 -20.18
CA THR A 70 -10.43 1.06 -21.07
C THR A 70 -9.95 -0.27 -20.51
N THR A 71 -9.49 -1.16 -21.39
CA THR A 71 -8.90 -2.45 -20.99
C THR A 71 -7.68 -2.24 -20.08
N GLY A 72 -6.82 -1.27 -20.41
CA GLY A 72 -5.63 -0.95 -19.61
C GLY A 72 -5.99 -0.44 -18.22
N GLY A 73 -6.90 0.54 -18.14
CA GLY A 73 -7.40 1.07 -16.87
C GLY A 73 -8.05 0.00 -16.00
N ARG A 74 -8.80 -0.95 -16.60
CA ARG A 74 -9.41 -2.08 -15.86
C ARG A 74 -8.37 -3.03 -15.28
N ILE A 75 -7.28 -3.31 -15.99
CA ILE A 75 -6.18 -4.13 -15.47
C ILE A 75 -5.54 -3.45 -14.26
N VAL A 76 -5.28 -2.14 -14.35
CA VAL A 76 -4.75 -1.35 -13.22
C VAL A 76 -5.70 -1.38 -12.03
N ALA A 77 -7.01 -1.24 -12.28
CA ALA A 77 -8.04 -1.30 -11.25
C ALA A 77 -8.06 -2.64 -10.53
N ILE A 78 -8.05 -3.75 -11.28
CA ILE A 78 -8.02 -5.10 -10.71
C ILE A 78 -6.79 -5.26 -9.81
N ALA A 79 -5.62 -4.82 -10.26
CA ALA A 79 -4.40 -4.88 -9.45
C ALA A 79 -4.55 -4.08 -8.15
N LEU A 80 -5.02 -2.83 -8.23
CA LEU A 80 -5.19 -1.95 -7.06
C LEU A 80 -6.19 -2.53 -6.05
N MET A 81 -7.32 -3.06 -6.53
CA MET A 81 -8.39 -3.65 -5.71
C MET A 81 -7.96 -4.89 -4.94
N HIS A 82 -6.95 -5.64 -5.42
CA HIS A 82 -6.41 -6.79 -4.68
C HIS A 82 -5.23 -6.40 -3.80
N LEU A 83 -4.35 -5.52 -4.28
CA LEU A 83 -3.13 -5.15 -3.56
C LEU A 83 -3.40 -4.45 -2.22
N VAL A 84 -4.40 -3.54 -2.18
CA VAL A 84 -4.64 -2.77 -0.96
C VAL A 84 -5.32 -3.62 0.13
N PRO A 85 -6.44 -4.32 -0.11
CA PRO A 85 -7.11 -5.11 0.92
C PRO A 85 -6.35 -6.37 1.35
N LEU A 86 -5.58 -7.01 0.46
CA LEU A 86 -4.85 -8.25 0.81
C LEU A 86 -3.55 -7.99 1.55
N PHE A 87 -2.85 -6.90 1.24
CA PHE A 87 -1.51 -6.65 1.78
C PHE A 87 -1.49 -5.44 2.71
N ILE A 88 -1.81 -4.24 2.21
CA ILE A 88 -1.57 -3.00 2.97
C ILE A 88 -2.52 -2.88 4.16
N GLY A 89 -3.82 -3.09 3.96
CA GLY A 89 -4.82 -2.94 5.03
C GLY A 89 -4.53 -3.80 6.28
N PRO A 90 -4.41 -5.14 6.14
CA PRO A 90 -4.13 -6.03 7.27
C PRO A 90 -2.80 -5.74 7.95
N LEU A 91 -1.77 -5.37 7.19
CA LEU A 91 -0.46 -5.04 7.76
C LEU A 91 -0.52 -3.78 8.61
N VAL A 92 -1.18 -2.72 8.15
CA VAL A 92 -1.35 -1.48 8.93
C VAL A 92 -2.08 -1.75 10.25
N VAL A 93 -3.18 -2.51 10.21
CA VAL A 93 -3.93 -2.91 11.42
C VAL A 93 -3.04 -3.72 12.37
N ALA A 94 -2.32 -4.72 11.85
CA ALA A 94 -1.42 -5.54 12.66
C ALA A 94 -0.32 -4.72 13.35
N ARG A 95 0.22 -3.69 12.67
CA ARG A 95 1.23 -2.79 13.27
C ARG A 95 0.67 -1.97 14.41
N ILE A 96 -0.53 -1.40 14.25
CA ILE A 96 -1.20 -0.64 15.31
C ILE A 96 -1.46 -1.55 16.52
N LEU A 97 -2.01 -2.75 16.29
CA LEU A 97 -2.25 -3.72 17.36
C LEU A 97 -0.98 -4.12 18.11
N THR A 98 0.12 -4.35 17.38
CA THR A 98 1.41 -4.69 17.98
C THR A 98 1.95 -3.54 18.84
N ALA A 99 1.77 -2.29 18.40
CA ALA A 99 2.17 -1.12 19.18
C ALA A 99 1.38 -1.01 20.50
N LEU A 100 0.07 -1.25 20.45
CA LEU A 100 -0.79 -1.22 21.64
C LEU A 100 -0.47 -2.32 22.65
N VAL A 101 -0.19 -3.55 22.18
CA VAL A 101 0.18 -4.67 23.07
C VAL A 101 1.54 -4.44 23.73
N LYS A 102 2.49 -3.85 23.01
CA LYS A 102 3.83 -3.58 23.54
C LYS A 102 3.83 -2.53 24.66
N ASP A 103 2.90 -1.58 24.62
CA ASP A 103 2.79 -0.52 25.63
C ASP A 103 2.25 -1.01 27.00
N GLN A 104 1.62 -2.20 27.03
CA GLN A 104 1.02 -2.77 28.25
C GLN A 104 1.95 -3.70 29.06
N ASN A 105 3.16 -3.99 28.58
CA ASN A 105 4.16 -4.86 29.24
C ASN A 105 5.41 -4.06 29.62
#